data_AF-A0A9P8F266-F1
#
_entry.id   AF-A0A9P8F266-F1
#
_cell.length_a   1.000
_cell.length_b   1.000
_cell.length_c   1.000
_cell.angle_alpha   90.00
_cell.angle_beta   90.00
_cell.angle_gamma   90.00
#
_symmetry.space_group_name_H-M   'P 1'
#
loop_
_entity.id
_entity.type
_entity.pdbx_description
1 polymer ?
#
loop_
_entity_poly.entity_id
_entity_poly.type
_entity_poly.pdbx_seq_one_letter_code
_entity_poly.pdbx_strand_id
1 'polypeptide(L)'
;MPSITLSLRTVGHLARNGSKPHNLLRTFASSAKRSEINKVYSSAEEAISDVKGDSTLLCGGFGLCGVPDTLINAVKNKPSIKGLTAVS
;
A
#
# COMPACT_ATOMS: atom_id res chain seq x y z
N MET A 1 -24.66 1.93 15.07
CA MET A 1 -25.50 1.48 13.93
C MET A 1 -24.85 1.97 12.64
N PRO A 2 -24.66 1.13 11.61
CA PRO A 2 -24.11 1.59 10.33
C PRO A 2 -25.04 2.64 9.72
N SER A 3 -24.47 3.71 9.16
CA SER A 3 -25.23 4.77 8.49
C SER A 3 -26.07 4.18 7.35
N ILE A 4 -27.29 4.66 7.16
CA ILE A 4 -28.20 4.27 6.07
C ILE A 4 -27.48 4.33 4.72
N THR A 5 -26.62 5.34 4.53
CA THR A 5 -25.78 5.52 3.34
C THR A 5 -24.78 4.38 3.14
N LEU A 6 -24.19 3.86 4.22
CA LEU A 6 -23.26 2.73 4.18
C LEU A 6 -24.00 1.43 3.81
N SER A 7 -25.21 1.26 4.34
CA SER A 7 -26.05 0.09 4.09
C SER A 7 -26.50 0.02 2.61
N LEU A 8 -27.01 1.13 2.06
CA LEU A 8 -27.43 1.22 0.65
C LEU A 8 -26.27 1.00 -0.33
N ARG A 9 -25.06 1.50 -0.02
CA ARG A 9 -23.87 1.29 -0.85
C ARG A 9 -23.40 -0.16 -0.86
N THR A 10 -23.50 -0.83 0.29
CA THR A 10 -23.13 -2.25 0.42
C THR A 10 -24.07 -3.13 -0.42
N VAL A 11 -25.38 -2.85 -0.37
CA VAL A 11 -26.40 -3.56 -1.15
C VAL A 11 -26.20 -3.35 -2.66
N GLY A 12 -25.97 -2.11 -3.10
CA GLY A 12 -25.71 -1.82 -4.51
C GLY A 12 -24.43 -2.50 -5.05
N HIS A 13 -23.40 -2.66 -4.21
CA HIS A 13 -22.19 -3.38 -4.60
C HIS A 13 -22.44 -4.89 -4.73
N LEU A 14 -23.20 -5.48 -3.80
CA LEU A 14 -23.55 -6.90 -3.81
C LEU A 14 -24.43 -7.25 -5.03
N ALA A 15 -25.43 -6.43 -5.33
CA ALA A 15 -26.36 -6.65 -6.45
C ALA A 15 -25.67 -6.60 -7.82
N ARG A 16 -24.61 -5.79 -7.98
CA ARG A 16 -23.91 -5.63 -9.27
C ARG A 16 -22.89 -6.73 -9.59
N ASN A 17 -22.44 -7.50 -8.61
CA ASN A 17 -21.23 -8.34 -8.76
C ASN A 17 -21.39 -9.76 -8.19
N GLY A 18 -22.62 -10.28 -8.16
CA GLY A 18 -23.09 -11.46 -7.42
C GLY A 18 -22.47 -12.83 -7.73
N SER A 19 -21.22 -12.93 -8.16
CA SER A 19 -20.58 -14.22 -8.46
C SER A 19 -19.10 -14.32 -8.10
N LYS A 20 -18.48 -13.30 -7.47
CA LYS A 20 -17.06 -13.35 -7.09
C LYS A 20 -16.87 -12.98 -5.62
N PRO A 21 -16.31 -13.87 -4.77
CA PRO A 21 -15.98 -13.53 -3.40
C PRO A 21 -14.69 -12.69 -3.40
N HIS A 22 -14.80 -11.38 -3.49
CA HIS A 22 -13.69 -10.50 -3.09
C HIS A 22 -14.00 -9.90 -1.72
N ASN A 23 -13.02 -9.96 -0.82
CA ASN A 23 -13.04 -9.43 0.55
C ASN A 23 -13.85 -8.13 0.67
N LEU A 24 -15.13 -8.28 1.02
CA LEU A 24 -15.99 -7.21 1.47
C LEU A 24 -15.43 -6.79 2.82
N LEU A 25 -14.76 -5.63 2.89
CA LEU A 25 -14.66 -4.73 4.05
C LEU A 25 -13.42 -3.82 3.89
N ARG A 26 -13.56 -2.78 3.08
CA ARG A 26 -12.87 -1.49 3.31
C ARG A 26 -13.94 -0.42 3.46
N THR A 27 -14.64 -0.44 4.58
CA THR A 27 -15.84 0.36 4.86
C THR A 27 -15.57 1.86 5.07
N PHE A 28 -14.30 2.27 5.20
CA PHE A 28 -13.92 3.68 5.41
C PHE A 28 -13.41 4.41 4.15
N ALA A 29 -13.28 3.72 3.01
CA ALA A 29 -12.82 4.36 1.78
C ALA A 29 -14.03 4.79 0.91
N SER A 30 -14.13 6.08 0.60
CA SER A 30 -15.15 6.62 -0.32
C SER A 30 -14.81 6.37 -1.80
N SER A 31 -13.55 6.06 -2.10
CA SER A 31 -13.09 5.79 -3.47
C SER A 31 -13.40 4.37 -3.91
N ALA A 32 -14.02 4.23 -5.09
CA ALA A 32 -14.22 2.95 -5.75
C ALA A 32 -12.86 2.27 -6.02
N LYS A 33 -12.79 0.95 -5.80
CA LYS A 33 -11.60 0.15 -6.15
C LYS A 33 -11.49 0.12 -7.68
N ARG A 34 -10.61 0.94 -8.26
CA ARG A 34 -10.16 0.76 -9.65
C ARG A 34 -9.34 -0.53 -9.69
N SER A 35 -9.88 -1.60 -10.25
CA SER A 35 -9.19 -2.88 -10.38
C SER A 35 -8.02 -2.84 -11.36
N GLU A 36 -7.91 -1.78 -12.15
CA GLU A 36 -6.99 -1.69 -13.28
C GLU A 36 -5.56 -1.27 -12.90
N ILE A 37 -5.36 -0.61 -11.75
CA ILE A 37 -4.02 -0.23 -11.26
C ILE A 37 -3.80 -0.87 -9.89
N ASN A 38 -3.15 -2.03 -9.87
CA ASN A 38 -2.74 -2.69 -8.64
C ASN A 38 -1.36 -2.17 -8.20
N LYS A 39 -1.31 -1.51 -7.04
CA LYS A 39 -0.06 -1.02 -6.42
C LYS A 39 0.42 -1.90 -5.27
N VAL A 40 -0.21 -3.06 -5.08
CA VAL A 40 0.19 -4.04 -4.07
C VAL A 40 1.24 -4.93 -4.68
N TYR A 41 2.47 -4.79 -4.20
CA TYR A 41 3.61 -5.61 -4.57
C TYR A 41 3.62 -6.93 -3.78
N SER A 42 4.19 -7.97 -4.39
CA SER A 42 4.26 -9.30 -3.76
C SER A 42 5.35 -9.39 -2.69
N SER A 43 6.41 -8.59 -2.81
CA SER A 43 7.50 -8.51 -1.84
C SER A 43 8.12 -7.11 -1.74
N ALA A 44 8.95 -6.90 -0.72
CA ALA A 44 9.67 -5.64 -0.52
C ALA A 44 10.73 -5.39 -1.60
N GLU A 45 11.37 -6.45 -2.08
CA GLU A 45 12.40 -6.40 -3.14
C GLU A 45 11.80 -5.92 -4.47
N GLU A 46 10.59 -6.38 -4.80
CA GLU A 46 9.85 -5.95 -5.99
C GLU A 46 9.50 -4.45 -5.90
N ALA A 47 9.08 -4.00 -4.71
CA ALA A 47 8.71 -2.60 -4.46
C ALA A 47 9.91 -1.63 -4.58
N ILE A 48 11.13 -2.09 -4.31
CA ILE A 48 12.36 -1.26 -4.40
C ILE A 48 13.17 -1.53 -5.67
N SER A 49 12.61 -2.27 -6.64
CA SER A 49 13.33 -2.71 -7.85
C SER A 49 13.94 -1.54 -8.63
N ASP A 50 13.23 -0.41 -8.68
CA ASP A 50 13.62 0.79 -9.42
C ASP A 50 14.54 1.76 -8.64
N VAL A 51 14.81 1.49 -7.36
CA VAL A 51 15.67 2.35 -6.52
C VAL A 51 17.12 2.20 -6.95
N LYS A 52 17.78 3.34 -7.21
CA LYS A 52 19.18 3.40 -7.65
C LYS A 52 20.07 3.90 -6.53
N GLY A 53 21.37 3.68 -6.68
CA GLY A 53 22.37 4.38 -5.88
C GLY A 53 22.25 5.89 -6.01
N ASP A 54 22.84 6.61 -5.07
CA ASP A 54 22.92 8.07 -5.02
C ASP A 54 21.56 8.81 -5.06
N SER A 55 20.47 8.07 -4.80
CA SER A 55 19.11 8.61 -4.79
C SER A 55 18.79 9.27 -3.45
N THR A 56 17.93 10.28 -3.48
CA THR A 56 17.35 10.88 -2.27
C THR A 56 16.10 10.11 -1.85
N LEU A 57 16.10 9.55 -0.65
CA LEU A 57 14.96 8.82 -0.08
C LEU A 57 14.32 9.63 1.05
N LEU A 58 13.00 9.71 1.01
CA LEU A 58 12.18 10.31 2.06
C LEU A 58 11.54 9.18 2.87
N CYS A 59 11.86 9.11 4.16
CA CYS A 59 11.40 8.08 5.07
C CYS A 59 10.44 8.70 6.10
N GLY A 60 9.34 8.02 6.41
CA GLY A 60 8.45 8.39 7.51
C GLY A 60 8.80 7.64 8.80
N GLY A 61 8.31 8.17 9.93
CA GLY A 61 8.45 7.56 11.26
C GLY A 61 8.92 8.58 12.31
N PHE A 62 8.74 8.27 13.59
CA PHE A 62 9.29 9.04 14.70
C PHE A 62 9.96 8.10 15.71
N GLY A 63 11.28 8.16 15.81
CA GLY A 63 12.05 7.16 16.56
C GLY A 63 11.84 5.77 15.97
N LEU A 64 11.16 4.88 16.70
CA LEU A 64 10.80 3.53 16.27
C LEU A 64 9.32 3.40 15.86
N CYS A 65 8.52 4.44 16.03
CA CYS A 65 7.09 4.41 15.71
C CYS A 65 6.85 4.73 14.24
N GLY A 66 6.19 3.84 13.51
CA GLY A 66 5.79 4.07 12.11
C GLY A 66 6.92 3.98 11.09
N VAL A 67 8.04 3.36 11.44
CA VAL A 67 9.20 3.18 10.55
C VAL A 67 8.91 2.07 9.51
N PRO A 68 9.28 2.25 8.23
CA PRO A 68 9.09 1.23 7.18
C PRO A 68 10.18 0.14 7.23
N ASP A 69 10.30 -0.57 8.36
CA ASP A 69 11.40 -1.53 8.63
C ASP A 69 11.56 -2.61 7.55
N THR A 70 10.45 -3.11 7.01
CA THR A 70 10.48 -4.12 5.94
C THR A 70 11.19 -3.62 4.68
N LEU A 71 10.98 -2.35 4.31
CA LEU A 71 11.64 -1.74 3.14
C LEU A 71 13.09 -1.38 3.44
N ILE A 72 13.39 -0.88 4.66
CA ILE A 72 14.76 -0.59 5.09
C ILE A 72 15.64 -1.85 5.02
N ASN A 73 15.11 -2.98 5.48
CA ASN A 73 15.81 -4.26 5.39
C ASN A 73 16.04 -4.71 3.94
N ALA A 74 15.05 -4.53 3.06
CA ALA A 74 15.21 -4.85 1.64
C ALA A 74 16.30 -3.99 0.96
N VAL A 75 16.35 -2.68 1.27
CA VAL A 75 17.41 -1.78 0.77
C VAL A 75 18.77 -2.20 1.31
N LYS A 76 18.87 -2.48 2.61
CA LYS A 76 20.11 -2.96 3.26
C LYS A 76 20.65 -4.23 2.61
N ASN A 77 19.77 -5.13 2.18
CA ASN A 77 20.15 -6.41 1.57
C ASN A 77 20.58 -6.28 0.09
N LYS A 78 20.47 -5.10 -0.53
CA LYS A 78 20.75 -4.90 -1.96
C LYS A 78 22.06 -4.10 -2.16
N PRO A 79 23.19 -4.76 -2.49
CA PRO A 79 24.51 -4.11 -2.52
C PRO A 79 24.68 -3.02 -3.59
N SER A 80 23.82 -3.02 -4.62
CA SER A 80 23.84 -2.04 -5.70
C SER A 80 23.32 -0.66 -5.28
N ILE A 81 22.61 -0.57 -4.15
CA ILE A 81 22.04 0.68 -3.63
C ILE A 81 23.00 1.22 -2.58
N LYS A 82 23.78 2.24 -2.95
CA LYS A 82 24.75 2.93 -2.08
C LYS A 82 24.68 4.43 -2.31
N GLY A 83 25.28 5.22 -1.42
CA GLY A 83 25.36 6.69 -1.56
C GLY A 83 24.03 7.42 -1.38
N LEU A 84 23.04 6.78 -0.75
CA LEU A 84 21.72 7.36 -0.56
C LEU A 84 21.77 8.62 0.31
N THR A 85 21.03 9.65 -0.10
CA THR A 85 20.71 10.80 0.78
C THR A 85 19.38 10.52 1.45
N ALA A 86 19.37 10.31 2.77
CA ALA A 86 18.14 10.03 3.50
C ALA A 86 17.61 11.29 4.20
N VAL A 87 16.29 11.50 4.13
CA VAL A 87 15.55 12.51 4.90
C VAL A 87 14.49 11.78 5.69
N SER A 88 14.42 12.01 7.00
CA SER A 88 13.48 11.34 7.92
C SER A 88 12.98 12.27 9.00
#